data_AF-D1J9T1-F1
#
_entry.id   AF-D1J9T1-F1
#
_cell.length_a   1.000
_cell.length_b   1.000
_cell.length_c   1.000
_cell.angle_alpha   90.00
_cell.angle_beta   90.00
_cell.angle_gamma   90.00
#
_symmetry.space_group_name_H-M   'P 1'
#
loop_
_entity.id
_entity.type
_entity.pdbx_description
1 polymer ?
#
loop_
_entity_poly.entity_id
_entity_poly.type
_entity_poly.pdbx_seq_one_letter_code
_entity_poly.pdbx_strand_id
1 'polypeptide(L)'
;MRKQFIVAIIALLFLAVLMVPTVMSVPAKEHSDFRFTGNITQLWDEPHAGANWTNAFSVRDLNGDDKADVLVLTSSYNEVTGTETATVIAKRGYDGEQLWEEQVTGTELFLFALPAGDLDGDNQADVLVQIWGYNETTRDKTATVIVNGDIMANISGKSL
;
A
#
# COMPACT_ATOMS: atom_id res chain seq x y z
N MET A 1 -14.69 -8.45 66.95
CA MET A 1 -13.81 -7.28 66.72
C MET A 1 -12.85 -7.67 65.59
N ARG A 2 -12.76 -6.94 64.46
CA ARG A 2 -11.72 -5.92 64.13
C ARG A 2 -10.27 -6.41 64.44
N LYS A 3 -9.24 -6.32 63.57
CA LYS A 3 -9.07 -5.73 62.21
C LYS A 3 -7.71 -6.19 61.58
N GLN A 4 -7.66 -6.30 60.25
CA GLN A 4 -6.56 -5.95 59.30
C GLN A 4 -5.09 -6.40 59.52
N PHE A 5 -4.56 -7.20 58.57
CA PHE A 5 -3.24 -7.15 57.86
C PHE A 5 -3.31 -8.21 56.72
N ILE A 6 -2.87 -8.09 55.46
CA ILE A 6 -2.21 -7.07 54.60
C ILE A 6 -0.65 -7.03 54.65
N VAL A 7 -0.01 -7.05 53.46
CA VAL A 7 1.45 -7.09 53.12
C VAL A 7 2.12 -8.49 53.30
N ALA A 8 2.88 -9.08 52.36
CA ALA A 8 3.30 -8.68 51.00
C ALA A 8 3.30 -9.87 50.01
N ILE A 9 2.94 -9.61 48.75
CA ILE A 9 3.28 -10.46 47.59
C ILE A 9 4.58 -9.88 47.01
N ILE A 10 5.72 -10.57 47.16
CA ILE A 10 7.02 -10.14 46.63
C ILE A 10 7.78 -11.35 46.05
N ALA A 11 8.41 -11.12 44.89
CA ALA A 11 9.40 -11.98 44.19
C ALA A 11 8.92 -13.28 43.52
N LEU A 12 8.37 -13.13 42.31
CA LEU A 12 9.01 -13.67 41.07
C LEU A 12 8.39 -12.94 39.85
N LEU A 13 9.00 -11.89 39.32
CA LEU A 13 9.98 -11.97 38.22
C LEU A 13 9.49 -12.83 37.04
N PHE A 14 8.69 -12.24 36.15
CA PHE A 14 8.92 -12.40 34.72
C PHE A 14 9.17 -11.03 34.10
N LEU A 15 10.35 -10.91 33.50
CA LEU A 15 10.87 -9.70 32.89
C LEU A 15 10.08 -9.45 31.60
N ALA A 16 9.13 -8.53 31.63
CA ALA A 16 8.56 -7.96 30.41
C ALA A 16 9.66 -7.15 29.72
N VAL A 17 10.42 -7.81 28.84
CA VAL A 17 11.33 -7.13 27.93
C VAL A 17 10.46 -6.31 26.99
N LEU A 18 10.33 -5.02 27.31
CA LEU A 18 9.90 -4.01 26.35
C LEU A 18 10.94 -3.98 25.24
N MET A 19 10.76 -4.83 24.22
CA MET A 19 11.27 -4.55 22.89
C MET A 19 10.55 -3.28 22.43
N VAL A 20 11.12 -2.13 22.77
CA VAL A 20 10.96 -0.95 21.94
C VAL A 20 11.55 -1.36 20.60
N PRO A 21 10.78 -1.47 19.51
CA PRO A 21 11.35 -1.74 18.21
C PRO A 21 12.26 -0.55 17.89
N THR A 22 13.57 -0.78 17.97
CA THR A 22 14.54 0.21 17.52
C THR A 22 14.36 0.30 16.02
N VAL A 23 13.66 1.33 15.56
CA VAL A 23 13.61 1.71 14.14
C VAL A 23 15.07 1.94 13.74
N MET A 24 15.65 0.95 13.07
CA MET A 24 16.99 1.06 12.53
C MET A 24 16.91 2.08 11.41
N SER A 25 17.32 3.32 11.69
CA SER A 25 17.37 4.37 10.68
C SER A 25 18.40 3.95 9.62
N VAL A 26 17.92 3.37 8.53
CA VAL A 26 18.72 3.23 7.32
C VAL A 26 19.00 4.66 6.84
N PRO A 27 20.27 5.08 6.71
CA PRO A 27 20.56 6.39 6.13
C PRO A 27 20.03 6.39 4.69
N ALA A 28 19.35 7.47 4.30
CA ALA A 28 18.75 7.57 2.98
C ALA A 28 19.79 7.25 1.90
N LYS A 29 19.46 6.30 1.03
CA LYS A 29 20.29 5.89 -0.09
C LYS A 29 20.55 7.11 -0.98
N GLU A 30 21.79 7.60 -1.02
CA GLU A 30 22.13 8.73 -1.87
C GLU A 30 22.05 8.31 -3.34
N HIS A 31 21.05 8.83 -4.05
CA HIS A 31 21.02 8.82 -5.51
C HIS A 31 21.89 9.98 -6.01
N SER A 32 22.75 9.73 -7.00
CA SER A 32 23.63 10.76 -7.59
C SER A 32 22.89 12.00 -8.08
N ASP A 33 21.62 11.81 -8.42
CA ASP A 33 20.78 12.75 -9.16
C ASP A 33 19.84 13.56 -8.24
N PHE A 34 19.69 13.15 -6.97
CA PHE A 34 18.81 13.79 -5.99
C PHE A 34 19.45 13.88 -4.61
N ARG A 35 19.56 15.11 -4.08
CA ARG A 35 20.03 15.37 -2.72
C ARG A 35 18.87 15.79 -1.81
N PHE A 36 18.72 15.07 -0.71
CA PHE A 36 17.83 15.45 0.38
C PHE A 36 18.53 16.44 1.32
N THR A 37 17.79 17.41 1.86
CA THR A 37 18.30 18.38 2.84
C THR A 37 17.54 18.27 4.16
N GLY A 38 18.27 18.25 5.27
CA GLY A 38 17.70 18.10 6.62
C GLY A 38 17.85 16.68 7.16
N ASN A 39 17.20 16.40 8.30
CA ASN A 39 17.23 15.07 8.92
C ASN A 39 16.21 14.16 8.22
N ILE A 40 16.69 13.24 7.38
CA ILE A 40 15.86 12.29 6.64
C ILE A 40 16.14 10.89 7.19
N THR A 41 15.09 10.19 7.58
CA THR A 41 15.11 8.76 7.89
C THR A 41 14.44 8.02 6.74
N GLN A 42 15.17 7.12 6.07
CA GLN A 42 14.53 6.19 5.13
C GLN A 42 13.84 5.10 5.95
N LEU A 43 12.56 4.87 5.66
CA LEU A 43 11.77 3.81 6.30
C LEU A 43 11.96 2.48 5.56
N TRP A 44 11.89 2.50 4.23
CA TRP A 44 12.09 1.37 3.34
C TRP A 44 12.48 1.84 1.92
N ASP A 45 13.02 0.96 1.08
CA ASP A 45 13.17 1.15 -0.38
C ASP A 45 12.82 -0.13 -1.15
N GLU A 46 12.23 0.03 -2.34
CA GLU A 46 11.79 -1.10 -3.18
C GLU A 46 12.05 -0.82 -4.68
N PRO A 47 12.81 -1.69 -5.38
CA PRO A 47 13.11 -1.52 -6.79
C PRO A 47 12.06 -2.16 -7.71
N HIS A 48 11.35 -1.35 -8.48
CA HIS A 48 10.38 -1.79 -9.49
C HIS A 48 11.07 -2.06 -10.84
N ALA A 49 11.95 -3.08 -10.88
CA ALA A 49 12.72 -3.42 -12.07
C ALA A 49 11.82 -3.87 -13.23
N GLY A 50 11.98 -3.25 -14.40
CA GLY A 50 11.16 -3.54 -15.59
C GLY A 50 9.87 -2.71 -15.71
N ALA A 51 9.54 -1.89 -14.72
CA ALA A 51 8.49 -0.90 -14.85
C ALA A 51 8.96 0.28 -15.74
N ASN A 52 8.14 0.69 -16.70
CA ASN A 52 8.35 1.87 -17.55
C ASN A 52 8.08 3.17 -16.76
N TRP A 53 7.15 3.14 -15.81
CA TRP A 53 6.94 4.22 -14.84
C TRP A 53 6.79 3.67 -13.42
N THR A 54 6.91 4.54 -12.42
CA THR A 54 6.45 4.26 -11.06
C THR A 54 5.98 5.56 -10.42
N ASN A 55 4.86 5.52 -9.72
CA ASN A 55 4.36 6.63 -8.92
C ASN A 55 3.93 6.11 -7.54
N ALA A 56 3.94 6.96 -6.52
CA ALA A 56 3.51 6.57 -5.17
C ALA A 56 2.89 7.76 -4.42
N PHE A 57 1.89 7.50 -3.60
CA PHE A 57 1.23 8.51 -2.76
C PHE A 57 0.64 7.92 -1.48
N SER A 58 0.48 8.77 -0.47
CA SER A 58 -0.04 8.38 0.85
C SER A 58 -1.57 8.20 0.87
N VAL A 59 -2.03 7.21 1.62
CA VAL A 59 -3.43 6.96 2.02
C VAL A 59 -3.53 7.00 3.55
N ARG A 60 -4.72 7.22 4.11
CA ARG A 60 -4.89 7.49 5.57
C ARG A 60 -4.55 6.30 6.47
N ASP A 61 -5.12 5.14 6.17
CA ASP A 61 -5.00 3.88 6.93
C ASP A 61 -5.77 2.81 6.14
N LEU A 62 -5.08 1.83 5.55
CA LEU A 62 -5.67 0.76 4.72
C LEU A 62 -5.84 -0.56 5.49
N ASN A 63 -5.46 -0.62 6.77
CA ASN A 63 -5.42 -1.87 7.53
C ASN A 63 -5.94 -1.76 8.99
N GLY A 64 -6.43 -0.58 9.37
CA GLY A 64 -7.00 -0.30 10.69
C GLY A 64 -5.97 -0.14 11.80
N ASP A 65 -4.73 0.26 11.49
CA ASP A 65 -3.64 0.40 12.47
C ASP A 65 -3.33 1.84 12.94
N ASP A 66 -4.19 2.81 12.56
CA ASP A 66 -4.10 4.24 12.84
C ASP A 66 -2.88 4.95 12.20
N LYS A 67 -2.21 4.36 11.20
CA LYS A 67 -1.07 5.00 10.48
C LYS A 67 -1.33 5.12 8.98
N ALA A 68 -0.66 6.12 8.40
CA ALA A 68 -0.67 6.35 6.96
C ALA A 68 0.03 5.23 6.19
N ASP A 69 -0.63 4.80 5.13
CA ASP A 69 -0.17 3.78 4.19
C ASP A 69 0.18 4.40 2.84
N VAL A 70 0.69 3.59 1.91
CA VAL A 70 1.15 4.03 0.60
C VAL A 70 0.53 3.17 -0.50
N LEU A 71 0.00 3.82 -1.52
CA LEU A 71 -0.28 3.19 -2.81
C LEU A 71 0.89 3.42 -3.74
N VAL A 72 1.37 2.34 -4.35
CA VAL A 72 2.38 2.33 -5.40
C VAL A 72 1.71 1.92 -6.70
N LEU A 73 1.92 2.69 -7.77
CA LEU A 73 1.40 2.43 -9.10
C LEU A 73 2.58 2.19 -10.04
N THR A 74 2.62 1.03 -10.67
CA THR A 74 3.59 0.69 -11.71
C THR A 74 2.89 0.46 -13.03
N SER A 75 3.63 0.66 -14.12
CA SER A 75 3.21 0.26 -15.46
C SER A 75 4.41 -0.28 -16.21
N SER A 76 4.18 -1.22 -17.10
CA SER A 76 5.18 -1.79 -18.00
C SER A 76 4.57 -2.07 -19.36
N TYR A 77 5.38 -1.94 -20.41
CA TYR A 77 4.98 -2.23 -21.79
C TYR A 77 5.84 -3.35 -22.37
N ASN A 78 5.21 -4.36 -22.94
CA ASN A 78 5.87 -5.45 -23.65
C ASN A 78 5.75 -5.23 -25.16
N GLU A 79 6.85 -4.79 -25.78
CA GLU A 79 6.93 -4.52 -27.23
C GLU A 79 6.65 -5.76 -28.11
N VAL A 80 6.89 -6.98 -27.61
CA VAL A 80 6.70 -8.23 -28.38
C VAL A 80 5.22 -8.60 -28.48
N THR A 81 4.44 -8.33 -27.44
CA THR A 81 3.00 -8.62 -27.38
C THR A 81 2.12 -7.40 -27.65
N GLY A 82 2.69 -6.19 -27.61
CA GLY A 82 1.96 -4.93 -27.73
C GLY A 82 1.07 -4.62 -26.52
N THR A 83 1.39 -5.18 -25.35
CA THR A 83 0.52 -5.11 -24.16
C THR A 83 1.12 -4.26 -23.05
N GLU A 84 0.28 -3.45 -22.43
CA GLU A 84 0.57 -2.71 -21.20
C GLU A 84 0.02 -3.48 -20.00
N THR A 85 0.84 -3.60 -18.95
CA THR A 85 0.46 -4.13 -17.64
C THR A 85 0.59 -3.00 -16.63
N ALA A 86 -0.47 -2.70 -15.89
CA ALA A 86 -0.47 -1.74 -14.80
C ALA A 86 -0.91 -2.39 -13.49
N THR A 87 -0.27 -2.01 -12.39
CA THR A 87 -0.45 -2.61 -11.08
C THR A 87 -0.64 -1.52 -10.03
N VAL A 88 -1.59 -1.73 -9.11
CA VAL A 88 -1.71 -0.99 -7.85
C VAL A 88 -1.26 -1.91 -6.73
N ILE A 89 -0.36 -1.42 -5.88
CA ILE A 89 0.11 -2.15 -4.70
C ILE A 89 -0.15 -1.27 -3.48
N ALA A 90 -0.90 -1.78 -2.51
CA ALA A 90 -1.02 -1.16 -1.19
C ALA A 90 0.08 -1.68 -0.27
N LYS A 91 0.76 -0.77 0.43
CA LYS A 91 1.88 -1.08 1.33
C LYS A 91 1.77 -0.28 2.61
N ARG A 92 2.17 -0.88 3.73
CA ARG A 92 2.28 -0.20 5.02
C ARG A 92 3.28 0.95 4.94
N GLY A 93 2.87 2.14 5.37
CA GLY A 93 3.72 3.33 5.16
C GLY A 93 5.03 3.31 5.96
N TYR A 94 5.07 2.60 7.09
CA TYR A 94 6.22 2.62 8.01
C TYR A 94 7.29 1.54 7.76
N ASP A 95 6.98 0.46 7.04
CA ASP A 95 7.94 -0.62 6.75
C ASP A 95 7.82 -1.25 5.35
N GLY A 96 6.84 -0.83 4.54
CA GLY A 96 6.67 -1.27 3.16
C GLY A 96 6.01 -2.65 3.01
N GLU A 97 5.50 -3.26 4.08
CA GLU A 97 4.81 -4.55 4.00
C GLU A 97 3.58 -4.44 3.08
N GLN A 98 3.49 -5.34 2.10
CA GLN A 98 2.41 -5.36 1.13
C GLN A 98 1.11 -5.85 1.77
N LEU A 99 0.07 -5.01 1.68
CA LEU A 99 -1.28 -5.30 2.17
C LEU A 99 -2.08 -6.06 1.11
N TRP A 100 -2.11 -5.52 -0.11
CA TRP A 100 -2.77 -6.12 -1.26
C TRP A 100 -2.18 -5.60 -2.58
N GLU A 101 -2.52 -6.28 -3.67
CA GLU A 101 -2.09 -5.94 -5.04
C GLU A 101 -3.20 -6.27 -6.03
N GLU A 102 -3.44 -5.38 -7.00
CA GLU A 102 -4.33 -5.61 -8.14
C GLU A 102 -3.62 -5.23 -9.43
N GLN A 103 -3.69 -6.12 -10.43
CA GLN A 103 -3.00 -5.97 -11.72
C GLN A 103 -3.97 -6.14 -12.88
N VAL A 104 -3.86 -5.27 -13.89
CA VAL A 104 -4.60 -5.38 -15.15
C VAL A 104 -3.63 -5.32 -16.32
N THR A 105 -3.90 -6.11 -17.36
CA THR A 105 -3.12 -6.15 -18.61
C THR A 105 -4.05 -5.99 -19.81
N GLY A 106 -3.63 -5.21 -20.80
CA GLY A 106 -4.42 -4.92 -22.00
C GLY A 106 -3.63 -4.18 -23.07
N THR A 107 -4.34 -3.59 -24.03
CA THR A 107 -3.81 -2.64 -25.00
C THR A 107 -4.30 -1.24 -24.65
N GLU A 108 -3.46 -0.21 -24.86
CA GLU A 108 -3.77 1.19 -24.52
C GLU A 108 -4.41 1.32 -23.13
N LEU A 109 -3.76 0.72 -22.13
CA LEU A 109 -4.25 0.58 -20.77
C LEU A 109 -3.65 1.67 -19.89
N PHE A 110 -4.52 2.50 -19.34
CA PHE A 110 -4.18 3.47 -18.32
C PHE A 110 -4.83 3.09 -16.99
N LEU A 111 -4.06 3.13 -15.90
CA LEU A 111 -4.57 2.94 -14.56
C LEU A 111 -4.27 4.15 -13.69
N PHE A 112 -5.28 4.60 -12.94
CA PHE A 112 -5.14 5.51 -11.81
C PHE A 112 -5.76 4.90 -10.56
N ALA A 113 -5.25 5.26 -9.40
CA ALA A 113 -5.87 5.02 -8.11
C ALA A 113 -5.95 6.34 -7.34
N LEU A 114 -6.97 6.52 -6.52
CA LEU A 114 -7.21 7.74 -5.73
C LEU A 114 -7.70 7.36 -4.33
N PRO A 115 -7.27 8.05 -3.26
CA PRO A 115 -7.85 7.87 -1.93
C PRO A 115 -9.32 8.34 -1.95
N ALA A 116 -10.24 7.52 -1.45
CA ALA A 116 -11.67 7.84 -1.41
C ALA A 116 -12.19 8.25 -0.02
N GLY A 117 -11.40 7.99 1.04
CA GLY A 117 -11.88 8.06 2.43
C GLY A 117 -12.60 6.77 2.82
N ASP A 118 -13.24 6.76 3.98
CA ASP A 118 -14.08 5.64 4.43
C ASP A 118 -15.45 5.71 3.72
N LEU A 119 -15.77 4.73 2.85
CA LEU A 119 -17.00 4.69 2.08
C LEU A 119 -18.03 3.68 2.61
N ASP A 120 -17.60 2.63 3.33
CA ASP A 120 -18.49 1.56 3.82
C ASP A 120 -18.80 1.63 5.33
N GLY A 121 -18.03 2.42 6.09
CA GLY A 121 -18.21 2.70 7.51
C GLY A 121 -17.37 1.83 8.46
N ASP A 122 -16.36 1.10 7.96
CA ASP A 122 -15.51 0.24 8.77
C ASP A 122 -14.38 0.97 9.54
N ASN A 123 -14.16 2.27 9.24
CA ASN A 123 -13.08 3.15 9.73
C ASN A 123 -11.71 2.99 9.04
N GLN A 124 -11.55 2.05 8.11
CA GLN A 124 -10.41 1.98 7.19
C GLN A 124 -10.61 3.00 6.06
N ALA A 125 -9.62 3.19 5.19
CA ALA A 125 -9.69 4.09 4.05
C ALA A 125 -9.84 3.31 2.76
N ASP A 126 -10.85 3.63 1.95
CA ASP A 126 -11.02 3.07 0.63
C ASP A 126 -10.16 3.75 -0.44
N VAL A 127 -9.97 3.00 -1.52
CA VAL A 127 -9.27 3.40 -2.73
C VAL A 127 -10.21 3.26 -3.91
N LEU A 128 -10.31 4.32 -4.72
CA LEU A 128 -10.98 4.29 -6.03
C LEU A 128 -9.94 3.98 -7.11
N VAL A 129 -9.94 2.77 -7.65
CA VAL A 129 -9.09 2.41 -8.82
C VAL A 129 -9.88 2.60 -10.10
N GLN A 130 -9.42 3.48 -10.98
CA GLN A 130 -9.95 3.68 -12.32
C GLN A 130 -9.01 3.05 -13.36
N ILE A 131 -9.50 2.05 -14.08
CA ILE A 131 -8.82 1.50 -15.27
C ILE A 131 -9.54 2.01 -16.52
N TRP A 132 -8.77 2.60 -17.44
CA TRP A 132 -9.18 2.85 -18.83
C TRP A 132 -8.41 1.89 -19.75
N GLY A 133 -9.07 1.31 -20.73
CA GLY A 133 -8.41 0.52 -21.77
C GLY A 133 -9.09 0.71 -23.11
N TYR A 134 -8.32 0.70 -24.21
CA TYR A 134 -8.86 0.68 -25.56
C TYR A 134 -8.30 -0.49 -26.37
N ASN A 135 -9.22 -1.32 -26.88
CA ASN A 135 -8.86 -2.39 -27.80
C ASN A 135 -9.22 -1.97 -29.22
N GLU A 136 -8.23 -1.66 -30.06
CA GLU A 136 -8.49 -1.25 -31.46
C GLU A 136 -9.25 -2.31 -32.28
N THR A 137 -9.04 -3.59 -31.97
CA THR A 137 -9.56 -4.73 -32.74
C THR A 137 -11.05 -4.94 -32.49
N THR A 138 -11.50 -4.83 -31.23
CA THR A 138 -12.92 -4.95 -30.86
C THR A 138 -13.64 -3.60 -30.80
N ARG A 139 -12.88 -2.51 -30.63
CA ARG A 139 -13.30 -1.12 -30.33
C ARG A 139 -13.88 -0.93 -28.93
N ASP A 140 -13.65 -1.87 -28.04
CA ASP A 140 -14.16 -1.80 -26.67
C ASP A 140 -13.39 -0.74 -25.87
N LYS A 141 -14.13 -0.06 -24.99
CA LYS A 141 -13.58 0.84 -23.98
C LYS A 141 -13.95 0.31 -22.62
N THR A 142 -12.97 -0.09 -21.83
CA THR A 142 -13.18 -0.51 -20.46
C THR A 142 -13.04 0.67 -19.51
N ALA A 143 -13.92 0.71 -18.51
CA ALA A 143 -13.91 1.68 -17.42
C ALA A 143 -14.29 0.92 -16.14
N THR A 144 -13.29 0.35 -15.47
CA THR A 144 -13.51 -0.38 -14.21
C THR A 144 -13.24 0.55 -13.05
N VAL A 145 -14.18 0.60 -12.11
CA VAL A 145 -14.03 1.23 -10.80
C VAL A 145 -13.96 0.11 -9.77
N ILE A 146 -12.81 -0.05 -9.11
CA ILE A 146 -12.67 -0.91 -7.92
C ILE A 146 -12.71 0.00 -6.70
N VAL A 147 -13.48 -0.41 -5.70
CA VAL A 147 -13.51 0.15 -4.35
C VAL A 147 -13.21 -1.01 -3.41
N ASN A 148 -12.21 -0.85 -2.54
CA ASN A 148 -12.16 -1.45 -1.21
C ASN A 148 -10.86 -1.08 -0.47
N GLY A 149 -10.95 -0.84 0.83
CA GLY A 149 -9.82 -0.92 1.77
C GLY A 149 -9.38 -2.37 2.03
N ASP A 150 -10.31 -3.32 1.98
CA ASP A 150 -10.12 -4.71 2.44
C ASP A 150 -10.35 -5.77 1.34
N ILE A 151 -9.80 -6.99 1.49
CA ILE A 151 -9.79 -8.01 0.41
C ILE A 151 -11.21 -8.48 0.02
N MET A 152 -11.76 -7.95 -1.09
CA MET A 152 -12.89 -8.57 -1.80
C MET A 152 -12.87 -8.37 -3.33
N ALA A 153 -12.77 -9.49 -4.02
CA ALA A 153 -13.38 -9.77 -5.34
C ALA A 153 -13.31 -8.68 -6.42
N ASN A 154 -12.19 -8.67 -7.13
CA ASN A 154 -12.05 -8.29 -8.53
C ASN A 154 -13.38 -8.37 -9.35
N ILE A 155 -13.84 -7.23 -9.88
CA ILE A 155 -14.98 -7.17 -10.82
C ILE A 155 -14.52 -7.58 -12.24
N SER A 156 -13.76 -8.67 -12.35
CA SER A 156 -13.39 -9.32 -13.62
C SER A 156 -14.60 -10.09 -14.17
N GLY A 157 -15.63 -9.34 -14.56
CA GLY A 157 -16.92 -9.89 -14.96
C GLY A 157 -17.59 -9.15 -16.13
N LYS A 158 -16.95 -8.12 -16.69
CA LYS A 158 -17.48 -7.37 -17.84
C LYS A 158 -16.43 -7.14 -18.92
N SER A 159 -16.36 -8.10 -19.84
CA SER A 159 -16.53 -7.70 -21.23
C SER A 159 -17.90 -7.01 -21.33
N LEU A 160 -17.93 -5.83 -21.95
CA LEU A 160 -19.13 -5.31 -22.60
C LEU A 160 -18.92 -5.46 -24.11
#